data_AF-A0A4V3X9K6-F1
#
_entry.id   AF-A0A4V3X9K6-F1
#
_cell.length_a   1.000
_cell.length_b   1.000
_cell.length_c   1.000
_cell.angle_alpha   90.00
_cell.angle_beta   90.00
_cell.angle_gamma   90.00
#
_symmetry.space_group_name_H-M   'P 1'
#
loop_
_entity.id
_entity.type
_entity.pdbx_description
1 polymer ?
#
loop_
_entity_poly.entity_id
_entity_poly.type
_entity_poly.pdbx_seq_one_letter_code
_entity_poly.pdbx_strand_id
1 'polypeptide(L)'
;MNAKGKPLATYEIVSVLRLFATIDRIQVASCQIAFDEPTEDTMVAEDAATLPEISTLWLAYSPANTRLLHLFRNSGLAKSLEAVDVHASQWSTVLALGALIREIGPNLTYLAVCYKIVAPNSGETVDEFRHALSVSSCSSLSRFHVSVLLRPGSPVVSLWQWDAMIALLQDVPAELITHIELSFIVENYPNPDDAVTQLTQFNWKRLERLLPRFRKLEGIVITRSEVETPSLVGNKIWTVAAQRLSSLTKKKIPLSGRHYIWKAEKS
;
A
#
# COMPACT_ATOMS: atom_id res chain seq x y z
N MET A 1 11.12 -11.30 -15.33
CA MET A 1 12.19 -11.54 -16.32
C MET A 1 11.60 -12.37 -17.43
N ASN A 2 11.98 -12.15 -18.69
CA ASN A 2 11.53 -13.03 -19.78
C ASN A 2 12.23 -14.41 -19.69
N ALA A 3 11.88 -15.33 -20.58
CA ALA A 3 12.45 -16.68 -20.63
C ALA A 3 14.00 -16.72 -20.77
N LYS A 4 14.63 -15.57 -21.06
CA LYS A 4 16.07 -15.41 -21.21
C LYS A 4 16.74 -14.77 -19.99
N GLY A 5 16.03 -14.59 -18.88
CA GLY A 5 16.54 -13.94 -17.68
C GLY A 5 16.78 -12.43 -17.84
N LYS A 6 16.25 -11.81 -18.89
CA LYS A 6 16.35 -10.36 -19.10
C LYS A 6 15.16 -9.64 -18.45
N PRO A 7 15.31 -8.36 -18.08
CA PRO A 7 14.17 -7.53 -17.71
C PRO A 7 13.11 -7.55 -18.83
N LEU A 8 11.84 -7.53 -18.48
CA LEU A 8 10.76 -7.42 -19.45
C LEU A 8 10.74 -6.01 -20.04
N ALA A 9 10.66 -5.88 -21.35
CA ALA A 9 10.45 -4.61 -22.01
C ALA A 9 8.99 -4.15 -21.86
N THR A 10 8.74 -2.85 -21.96
CA THR A 10 7.40 -2.26 -21.82
C THR A 10 6.38 -2.86 -22.79
N TYR A 11 6.77 -3.04 -24.06
CA TYR A 11 5.90 -3.66 -25.06
C TYR A 11 5.59 -5.13 -24.76
N GLU A 12 6.50 -5.87 -24.11
CA GLU A 12 6.25 -7.26 -23.70
C GLU A 12 5.17 -7.32 -22.61
N ILE A 13 5.16 -6.35 -21.69
CA ILE A 13 4.11 -6.25 -20.65
C ILE A 13 2.77 -5.91 -21.30
N VAL A 14 2.71 -4.89 -22.15
CA VAL A 14 1.50 -4.51 -22.88
C VAL A 14 0.98 -5.69 -23.71
N SER A 15 1.86 -6.40 -24.41
CA SER A 15 1.51 -7.59 -25.20
C SER A 15 0.93 -8.71 -24.35
N VAL A 16 1.46 -8.94 -23.14
CA VAL A 16 0.88 -9.91 -22.20
C VAL A 16 -0.50 -9.46 -21.73
N LEU A 17 -0.67 -8.17 -21.41
CA LEU A 17 -1.98 -7.65 -20.98
C LEU A 17 -3.03 -7.76 -22.09
N ARG A 18 -2.64 -7.62 -23.37
CA ARG A 18 -3.53 -7.82 -24.53
C ARG A 18 -4.09 -9.22 -24.69
N LEU A 19 -3.43 -10.24 -24.12
CA LEU A 19 -3.92 -11.62 -24.20
C LEU A 19 -5.22 -11.85 -23.41
N PHE A 20 -5.62 -10.90 -22.57
CA PHE A 20 -6.78 -11.02 -21.71
C PHE A 20 -7.88 -10.04 -22.15
N ALA A 21 -9.12 -10.53 -22.20
CA ALA A 21 -10.29 -9.71 -22.55
C ALA A 21 -10.72 -8.77 -21.40
N THR A 22 -10.44 -9.15 -20.15
CA THR A 22 -10.59 -8.35 -18.93
C THR A 22 -9.48 -8.73 -17.96
N ILE A 23 -8.95 -7.77 -17.20
CA ILE A 23 -7.97 -8.04 -16.14
C ILE A 23 -8.44 -7.33 -14.86
N ASP A 24 -9.11 -8.08 -13.99
CA ASP A 24 -9.63 -7.52 -12.74
C ASP A 24 -8.51 -7.15 -11.77
N ARG A 25 -7.36 -7.86 -11.83
CA ARG A 25 -6.23 -7.68 -10.91
C ARG A 25 -4.90 -7.99 -11.56
N ILE A 26 -3.94 -7.09 -11.41
CA ILE A 26 -2.52 -7.33 -11.71
C ILE A 26 -1.75 -7.46 -10.40
N GLN A 27 -1.00 -8.55 -10.28
CA GLN A 27 -0.14 -8.85 -9.13
C GLN A 27 1.30 -9.04 -9.59
N VAL A 28 2.20 -8.13 -9.19
CA VAL A 28 3.63 -8.23 -9.51
C VAL A 28 4.44 -8.46 -8.24
N ALA A 29 5.00 -9.66 -8.09
CA ALA A 29 5.77 -10.05 -6.90
C ALA A 29 7.30 -9.95 -7.08
N SER A 30 7.82 -10.14 -8.31
CA SER A 30 9.28 -10.15 -8.57
C SER A 30 9.59 -9.97 -10.06
N CYS A 31 9.18 -8.83 -10.63
CA CYS A 31 9.54 -8.48 -12.00
C CYS A 31 10.67 -7.44 -12.03
N GLN A 32 11.66 -7.62 -12.90
CA GLN A 32 12.56 -6.56 -13.37
C GLN A 32 12.07 -6.13 -14.75
N ILE A 33 11.93 -4.82 -14.97
CA ILE A 33 11.40 -4.23 -16.20
C ILE A 33 12.45 -3.29 -16.77
N ALA A 34 12.80 -3.42 -18.03
CA ALA A 34 13.58 -2.43 -18.77
C ALA A 34 12.62 -1.54 -19.54
N PHE A 35 12.83 -0.22 -19.51
CA PHE A 35 12.25 0.63 -20.54
C PHE A 35 13.20 0.58 -21.73
N ASP A 36 12.63 0.45 -22.92
CA ASP A 36 13.34 0.87 -24.12
C ASP A 36 13.61 2.38 -23.97
N GLU A 37 14.70 2.89 -24.55
CA GLU A 37 14.98 4.34 -24.61
C GLU A 37 13.74 5.10 -25.11
N PRO A 38 13.59 6.42 -24.84
CA PRO A 38 12.37 7.20 -25.13
C PRO A 38 12.15 7.45 -26.63
N THR A 39 12.30 6.41 -27.44
CA THR A 39 11.93 6.30 -28.82
C THR A 39 10.63 5.51 -28.85
N GLU A 40 9.52 6.24 -29.05
CA GLU A 40 8.16 5.75 -29.34
C GLU A 40 7.22 5.50 -28.14
N ASP A 41 7.10 6.48 -27.23
CA ASP A 41 5.97 6.58 -26.28
C ASP A 41 4.58 6.62 -26.99
N THR A 42 4.52 6.95 -28.28
CA THR A 42 3.27 7.02 -29.06
C THR A 42 2.70 5.65 -29.44
N MET A 43 3.52 4.68 -29.84
CA MET A 43 3.02 3.33 -30.20
C MET A 43 2.49 2.59 -28.98
N VAL A 44 3.15 2.71 -27.83
CA VAL A 44 2.71 2.10 -26.57
C VAL A 44 1.41 2.73 -26.05
N ALA A 45 1.21 4.03 -26.25
CA ALA A 45 -0.01 4.74 -25.85
C ALA A 45 -1.23 4.37 -26.73
N GLU A 46 -1.05 4.31 -28.06
CA GLU A 46 -2.10 3.82 -28.97
C GLU A 46 -2.46 2.36 -28.69
N ASP A 47 -1.44 1.54 -28.40
CA ASP A 47 -1.64 0.13 -28.10
C ASP A 47 -2.29 -0.12 -26.72
N ALA A 48 -2.14 0.82 -25.80
CA ALA A 48 -2.75 0.76 -24.49
C ALA A 48 -4.22 1.20 -24.49
N ALA A 49 -4.65 2.01 -25.46
CA ALA A 49 -6.05 2.35 -25.63
C ALA A 49 -6.94 1.14 -25.98
N THR A 50 -6.33 0.05 -26.48
CA THR A 50 -7.02 -1.21 -26.78
C THR A 50 -6.88 -2.26 -25.67
N LEU A 51 -6.24 -1.93 -24.55
CA LEU A 51 -6.10 -2.85 -23.43
C LEU A 51 -7.41 -2.99 -22.66
N PRO A 52 -7.66 -4.16 -22.04
CA PRO A 52 -8.79 -4.33 -21.13
C PRO A 52 -8.73 -3.31 -20.00
N GLU A 53 -9.89 -2.86 -19.54
CA GLU A 53 -9.99 -2.06 -18.32
C GLU A 53 -9.37 -2.83 -17.14
N ILE A 54 -8.46 -2.16 -16.44
CA ILE A 54 -7.83 -2.67 -15.22
C ILE A 54 -8.40 -1.84 -14.08
N SER A 55 -9.17 -2.47 -13.19
CA SER A 55 -9.79 -1.80 -12.04
C SER A 55 -8.91 -1.84 -10.79
N THR A 56 -8.06 -2.87 -10.64
CA THR A 56 -7.22 -3.06 -9.45
C THR A 56 -5.75 -3.25 -9.79
N LEU A 57 -4.89 -2.44 -9.17
CA LEU A 57 -3.43 -2.55 -9.25
C LEU A 57 -2.85 -3.00 -7.90
N TRP A 58 -2.17 -4.15 -7.88
CA TRP A 58 -1.45 -4.66 -6.71
C TRP A 58 0.04 -4.84 -6.99
N LEU A 59 0.87 -4.05 -6.30
CA LEU A 59 2.33 -4.07 -6.46
C LEU A 59 2.99 -4.47 -5.14
N ALA A 60 3.50 -5.70 -5.04
CA ALA A 60 4.31 -6.13 -3.89
C ALA A 60 5.72 -5.49 -3.96
N TYR A 61 6.52 -5.60 -2.90
CA TYR A 61 7.84 -4.98 -2.83
C TYR A 61 8.73 -5.40 -4.01
N SER A 62 8.94 -4.47 -4.95
CA SER A 62 9.80 -4.70 -6.11
C SER A 62 10.49 -3.41 -6.55
N PRO A 63 11.77 -3.47 -6.95
CA PRO A 63 12.47 -2.33 -7.54
C PRO A 63 11.83 -1.88 -8.88
N ALA A 64 10.97 -2.68 -9.49
CA ALA A 64 10.24 -2.30 -10.70
C ALA A 64 8.96 -1.49 -10.43
N ASN A 65 8.53 -1.30 -9.19
CA ASN A 65 7.27 -0.62 -8.89
C ASN A 65 7.25 0.83 -9.40
N THR A 66 8.34 1.58 -9.22
CA THR A 66 8.45 2.94 -9.80
C THR A 66 8.18 2.90 -11.30
N ARG A 67 8.78 1.94 -12.02
CA ARG A 67 8.66 1.77 -13.47
C ARG A 67 7.23 1.40 -13.89
N LEU A 68 6.58 0.47 -13.17
CA LEU A 68 5.20 0.09 -13.43
C LEU A 68 4.22 1.25 -13.24
N LEU A 69 4.40 2.04 -12.18
CA LEU A 69 3.54 3.20 -11.94
C LEU A 69 3.67 4.24 -13.06
N HIS A 70 4.87 4.46 -13.59
CA HIS A 70 5.07 5.29 -14.78
C HIS A 70 4.42 4.71 -16.02
N LEU A 71 4.52 3.40 -16.25
CA LEU A 71 3.86 2.73 -17.36
C LEU A 71 2.35 2.96 -17.32
N PHE A 72 1.70 2.65 -16.19
CA PHE A 72 0.25 2.80 -16.03
C PHE A 72 -0.22 4.23 -16.32
N ARG A 73 0.57 5.20 -15.87
CA ARG A 73 0.27 6.61 -16.06
C ARG A 73 0.42 7.05 -17.52
N ASN A 74 1.57 6.75 -18.14
CA ASN A 74 1.89 7.22 -19.49
C ASN A 74 1.07 6.50 -20.57
N SER A 75 0.63 5.28 -20.32
CA SER A 75 -0.17 4.49 -21.26
C SER A 75 -1.68 4.71 -21.14
N GLY A 76 -2.14 5.53 -20.18
CA GLY A 76 -3.56 5.76 -19.94
C GLY A 76 -4.30 4.63 -19.22
N LEU A 77 -3.62 3.52 -18.90
CA LEU A 77 -4.15 2.39 -18.12
C LEU A 77 -4.59 2.81 -16.71
N ALA A 78 -4.05 3.91 -16.19
CA ALA A 78 -4.44 4.47 -14.91
C ALA A 78 -5.93 4.87 -14.85
N LYS A 79 -6.54 5.28 -15.97
CA LYS A 79 -7.87 5.92 -15.98
C LYS A 79 -9.00 5.03 -15.45
N SER A 80 -8.88 3.70 -15.63
CA SER A 80 -9.86 2.72 -15.18
C SER A 80 -9.60 2.21 -13.75
N LEU A 81 -8.51 2.64 -13.10
CA LEU A 81 -8.17 2.15 -11.77
C LEU A 81 -9.14 2.72 -10.71
N GLU A 82 -9.75 1.80 -9.97
CA GLU A 82 -10.60 2.09 -8.81
C GLU A 82 -9.95 1.65 -7.50
N ALA A 83 -8.98 0.73 -7.56
CA ALA A 83 -8.29 0.19 -6.40
C ALA A 83 -6.78 0.12 -6.63
N VAL A 84 -6.00 0.65 -5.69
CA VAL A 84 -4.53 0.62 -5.75
C VAL A 84 -3.97 0.16 -4.42
N ASP A 85 -3.09 -0.84 -4.46
CA ASP A 85 -2.34 -1.33 -3.31
C ASP A 85 -0.88 -1.50 -3.68
N VAL A 86 -0.02 -0.69 -3.05
CA VAL A 86 1.39 -0.60 -3.38
C VAL A 86 2.26 -0.73 -2.15
N HIS A 87 3.15 -1.71 -2.22
CA HIS A 87 4.25 -1.94 -1.29
C HIS A 87 5.51 -1.28 -1.85
N ALA A 88 5.83 -0.09 -1.34
CA ALA A 88 6.97 0.72 -1.77
C ALA A 88 8.18 0.48 -0.85
N SER A 89 9.36 0.22 -1.42
CA SER A 89 10.63 0.14 -0.67
C SER A 89 11.60 1.29 -0.99
N GLN A 90 11.19 2.20 -1.88
CA GLN A 90 12.00 3.29 -2.40
C GLN A 90 11.16 4.56 -2.47
N TRP A 91 11.76 5.71 -2.15
CA TRP A 91 11.10 7.01 -2.22
C TRP A 91 10.59 7.35 -3.62
N SER A 92 11.32 6.99 -4.68
CA SER A 92 10.88 7.14 -6.07
C SER A 92 9.55 6.44 -6.36
N THR A 93 9.29 5.29 -5.72
CA THR A 93 8.02 4.57 -5.85
C THR A 93 6.89 5.35 -5.17
N VAL A 94 7.16 5.98 -4.02
CA VAL A 94 6.18 6.83 -3.32
C VAL A 94 5.84 8.06 -4.16
N LEU A 95 6.84 8.71 -4.77
CA LEU A 95 6.64 9.85 -5.66
C LEU A 95 5.83 9.47 -6.92
N ALA A 96 6.16 8.34 -7.55
CA ALA A 96 5.43 7.84 -8.71
C ALA A 96 3.98 7.47 -8.36
N LEU A 97 3.77 6.84 -7.19
CA LEU A 97 2.43 6.51 -6.69
C LEU A 97 1.62 7.78 -6.42
N GLY A 98 2.23 8.80 -5.81
CA GLY A 98 1.58 10.09 -5.61
C GLY A 98 1.18 10.80 -6.90
N ALA A 99 2.02 10.69 -7.94
CA ALA A 99 1.67 11.20 -9.27
C ALA A 99 0.48 10.44 -9.88
N LEU A 100 0.44 9.11 -9.72
CA LEU A 100 -0.70 8.28 -10.15
C LEU A 100 -1.97 8.65 -9.37
N ILE A 101 -1.90 8.75 -8.04
CA ILE A 101 -3.03 9.10 -7.16
C ILE A 101 -3.64 10.46 -7.54
N ARG A 102 -2.82 11.46 -7.87
CA ARG A 102 -3.32 12.78 -8.32
C ARG A 102 -4.14 12.68 -9.61
N GLU A 103 -3.83 11.73 -10.47
CA GLU A 103 -4.51 11.53 -11.75
C GLU A 103 -5.83 10.77 -11.57
N ILE A 104 -5.83 9.71 -10.74
CA ILE A 104 -6.97 8.78 -10.59
C ILE A 104 -7.82 9.05 -9.34
N GLY A 105 -7.41 9.98 -8.48
CA GLY A 105 -8.00 10.23 -7.17
C GLY A 105 -9.54 10.33 -7.17
N PRO A 106 -10.18 11.06 -8.10
CA PRO A 106 -11.63 11.15 -8.16
C PRO A 106 -12.36 9.82 -8.37
N ASN A 107 -11.69 8.79 -8.91
CA ASN A 107 -12.26 7.47 -9.18
C ASN A 107 -11.77 6.40 -8.18
N LEU A 108 -10.74 6.70 -7.40
CA LEU A 108 -10.12 5.75 -6.49
C LEU A 108 -11.02 5.47 -5.27
N THR A 109 -11.53 4.24 -5.17
CA THR A 109 -12.40 3.78 -4.07
C THR A 109 -11.63 3.04 -2.96
N TYR A 110 -10.49 2.44 -3.31
CA TYR A 110 -9.57 1.76 -2.37
C TYR A 110 -8.12 2.19 -2.59
N LEU A 111 -7.44 2.52 -1.49
CA LEU A 111 -6.01 2.82 -1.49
C LEU A 111 -5.33 2.10 -0.32
N ALA A 112 -4.33 1.27 -0.63
CA ALA A 112 -3.40 0.72 0.33
C ALA A 112 -1.98 1.22 0.05
N VAL A 113 -1.32 1.72 1.09
CA VAL A 113 0.09 2.13 0.99
C VAL A 113 0.90 1.47 2.08
N CYS A 114 1.90 0.70 1.65
CA CYS A 114 2.83 0.03 2.52
C CYS A 114 4.26 0.48 2.20
N TYR A 115 4.80 1.45 2.96
CA TYR A 115 6.13 2.00 2.70
C TYR A 115 7.18 1.40 3.64
N LYS A 116 8.08 0.56 3.11
CA LYS A 116 9.22 -0.03 3.80
C LYS A 116 10.45 0.87 3.69
N ILE A 117 10.71 1.67 4.73
CA ILE A 117 11.98 2.40 4.85
C ILE A 117 13.08 1.40 5.18
N VAL A 118 14.10 1.25 4.32
CA VAL A 118 15.20 0.29 4.56
C VAL A 118 16.29 0.87 5.46
N ALA A 119 16.46 2.20 5.52
CA ALA A 119 17.47 2.84 6.38
C ALA A 119 16.94 4.14 7.02
N PRO A 120 17.24 4.40 8.30
CA PRO A 120 16.80 5.61 9.03
C PRO A 120 17.42 6.94 8.53
N ASN A 121 18.33 6.89 7.56
CA ASN A 121 19.07 8.06 7.06
C ASN A 121 18.51 8.62 5.75
N SER A 122 17.35 8.15 5.29
CA SER A 122 16.78 8.61 4.03
C SER A 122 16.31 10.08 4.08
N GLY A 123 16.23 10.66 5.29
CA GLY A 123 16.10 12.10 5.50
C GLY A 123 14.68 12.64 5.26
N GLU A 124 13.75 11.81 4.79
CA GLU A 124 12.39 12.26 4.51
C GLU A 124 11.60 12.48 5.81
N THR A 125 10.91 13.60 5.82
CA THR A 125 10.00 13.99 6.88
C THR A 125 8.62 13.36 6.68
N VAL A 126 7.84 13.30 7.76
CA VAL A 126 6.43 12.88 7.72
C VAL A 126 5.62 13.77 6.75
N ASP A 127 5.91 15.07 6.71
CA ASP A 127 5.22 16.02 5.83
C ASP A 127 5.56 15.79 4.36
N GLU A 128 6.82 15.49 4.03
CA GLU A 128 7.22 15.13 2.66
C GLU A 128 6.52 13.85 2.22
N PHE A 129 6.49 12.81 3.06
CA PHE A 129 5.78 11.56 2.77
C PHE A 129 4.28 11.80 2.54
N ARG A 130 3.65 12.59 3.39
CA ARG A 130 2.24 12.98 3.27
C ARG A 130 1.97 13.72 1.96
N HIS A 131 2.78 14.73 1.65
CA HIS A 131 2.62 15.55 0.46
C HIS A 131 2.91 14.81 -0.84
N ALA A 132 3.86 13.87 -0.82
CA ALA A 132 4.16 13.04 -1.99
C ALA A 132 2.91 12.30 -2.48
N LEU A 133 2.22 11.60 -1.57
CA LEU A 133 1.06 10.75 -1.90
C LEU A 133 -0.22 11.53 -2.23
N SER A 134 -0.35 12.76 -1.74
CA SER A 134 -1.44 13.69 -2.12
C SER A 134 -2.85 13.10 -2.01
N VAL A 135 -3.10 12.29 -0.96
CA VAL A 135 -4.36 11.53 -0.79
C VAL A 135 -5.62 12.40 -0.62
N SER A 136 -5.47 13.70 -0.43
CA SER A 136 -6.57 14.66 -0.36
C SER A 136 -7.36 14.80 -1.67
N SER A 137 -6.79 14.39 -2.81
CA SER A 137 -7.50 14.36 -4.09
C SER A 137 -8.42 13.14 -4.28
N CYS A 138 -8.42 12.20 -3.34
CA CYS A 138 -9.16 10.94 -3.47
C CYS A 138 -10.64 11.07 -3.04
N SER A 139 -11.44 11.86 -3.75
CA SER A 139 -12.82 12.21 -3.35
C SER A 139 -13.79 11.02 -3.29
N SER A 140 -13.49 9.92 -3.99
CA SER A 140 -14.31 8.70 -4.01
C SER A 140 -13.84 7.62 -3.03
N LEU A 141 -12.81 7.92 -2.22
CA LEU A 141 -12.18 6.93 -1.35
C LEU A 141 -13.15 6.48 -0.27
N SER A 142 -13.49 5.20 -0.29
CA SER A 142 -14.38 4.57 0.70
C SER A 142 -13.64 3.65 1.66
N ARG A 143 -12.48 3.14 1.23
CA ARG A 143 -11.65 2.21 1.98
C ARG A 143 -10.18 2.66 1.92
N PHE A 144 -9.54 2.72 3.08
CA PHE A 144 -8.14 3.11 3.17
C PHE A 144 -7.35 2.14 4.03
N HIS A 145 -6.28 1.59 3.49
CA HIS A 145 -5.41 0.63 4.14
C HIS A 145 -4.02 1.22 4.34
N VAL A 146 -3.52 1.08 5.55
CA VAL A 146 -2.18 1.52 5.92
C VAL A 146 -1.46 0.43 6.67
N SER A 147 -0.18 0.29 6.36
CA SER A 147 0.69 -0.70 6.97
C SER A 147 1.79 -0.03 7.76
N VAL A 148 2.07 -0.55 8.95
CA VAL A 148 3.24 -0.18 9.74
C VAL A 148 4.16 -1.38 9.84
N LEU A 149 5.43 -1.16 9.56
CA LEU A 149 6.44 -2.19 9.67
C LEU A 149 7.09 -2.13 11.05
N LEU A 150 6.92 -3.18 11.84
CA LEU A 150 7.63 -3.40 13.09
C LEU A 150 8.99 -4.00 12.76
N ARG A 151 10.07 -3.38 13.27
CA ARG A 151 11.44 -3.86 13.10
C ARG A 151 12.20 -3.97 14.41
N PRO A 152 12.86 -5.10 14.67
CA PRO A 152 13.76 -5.23 15.82
C PRO A 152 14.95 -4.28 15.65
N GLY A 153 15.36 -3.63 16.73
CA GLY A 153 16.52 -2.74 16.76
C GLY A 153 16.34 -1.37 16.08
N SER A 154 15.17 -1.08 15.49
CA SER A 154 14.91 0.24 14.88
C SER A 154 13.52 0.80 15.25
N PRO A 155 13.25 1.06 16.54
CA PRO A 155 11.95 1.53 16.99
C PRO A 155 11.54 2.88 16.38
N VAL A 156 12.54 3.72 16.10
CA VAL A 156 12.39 5.04 15.48
C VAL A 156 11.73 4.95 14.11
N VAL A 157 12.09 3.96 13.29
CA VAL A 157 11.53 3.81 11.93
C VAL A 157 10.03 3.50 12.00
N SER A 158 9.60 2.59 12.86
CA SER A 158 8.17 2.27 12.95
C SER A 158 7.35 3.36 13.63
N LEU A 159 7.96 4.13 14.56
CA LEU A 159 7.34 5.32 15.13
C LEU A 159 7.13 6.41 14.06
N TRP A 160 8.15 6.65 13.23
CA TRP A 160 8.03 7.55 12.08
C TRP A 160 6.94 7.07 11.11
N GLN A 161 6.87 5.77 10.80
CA GLN A 161 5.85 5.21 9.91
C GLN A 161 4.44 5.35 10.50
N TRP A 162 4.30 5.14 11.81
CA TRP A 162 3.05 5.40 12.51
C TRP A 162 2.63 6.86 12.39
N ASP A 163 3.55 7.80 12.61
CA ASP A 163 3.24 9.23 12.48
C ASP A 163 2.92 9.64 11.04
N ALA A 164 3.63 9.07 10.06
CA ALA A 164 3.36 9.25 8.63
C ALA A 164 1.97 8.73 8.24
N MET A 165 1.60 7.55 8.73
CA MET A 165 0.26 6.98 8.54
C MET A 165 -0.82 7.89 9.14
N ILE A 166 -0.62 8.36 10.37
CA ILE A 166 -1.55 9.27 11.03
C ILE A 166 -1.69 10.57 10.25
N ALA A 167 -0.60 11.08 9.68
CA ALA A 167 -0.60 12.27 8.84
C ALA A 167 -1.34 12.05 7.50
N LEU A 168 -1.18 10.90 6.85
CA LEU A 168 -2.02 10.53 5.69
C LEU A 168 -3.49 10.44 6.06
N LEU A 169 -3.80 9.78 7.19
CA LEU A 169 -5.14 9.69 7.74
C LEU A 169 -5.72 11.05 8.13
N GLN A 170 -4.96 12.14 8.17
CA GLN A 170 -5.46 13.51 8.31
C GLN A 170 -5.81 14.15 6.96
N ASP A 171 -5.22 13.71 5.86
CA ASP A 171 -5.43 14.29 4.54
C ASP A 171 -6.51 13.56 3.73
N VAL A 172 -6.83 12.31 4.07
CA VAL A 172 -7.89 11.53 3.40
C VAL A 172 -9.25 12.26 3.45
N PRO A 173 -10.01 12.36 2.35
CA PRO A 173 -11.38 12.88 2.38
C PRO A 173 -12.28 12.03 3.28
N ALA A 174 -12.93 12.64 4.27
CA ALA A 174 -13.58 11.90 5.35
C ALA A 174 -15.03 11.48 5.02
N GLU A 175 -15.60 12.05 3.96
CA GLU A 175 -17.03 12.03 3.65
C GLU A 175 -17.54 10.64 3.25
N LEU A 176 -16.68 9.83 2.63
CA LEU A 176 -17.04 8.53 2.07
C LEU A 176 -16.34 7.33 2.74
N ILE A 177 -15.37 7.58 3.62
CA ILE A 177 -14.63 6.51 4.30
C ILE A 177 -15.57 5.72 5.22
N THR A 178 -15.78 4.46 4.86
CA THR A 178 -16.54 3.48 5.64
C THR A 178 -15.63 2.49 6.34
N HIS A 179 -14.43 2.24 5.80
CA HIS A 179 -13.48 1.28 6.37
C HIS A 179 -12.05 1.84 6.42
N ILE A 180 -11.40 1.64 7.56
CA ILE A 180 -9.96 1.84 7.72
C ILE A 180 -9.33 0.49 8.06
N GLU A 181 -8.31 0.09 7.30
CA GLU A 181 -7.55 -1.12 7.55
C GLU A 181 -6.17 -0.74 8.09
N LEU A 182 -5.78 -1.37 9.20
CA LEU A 182 -4.47 -1.24 9.82
C LEU A 182 -3.76 -2.59 9.74
N SER A 183 -2.63 -2.67 9.05
CA SER A 183 -1.77 -3.85 9.11
C SER A 183 -0.47 -3.57 9.86
N PHE A 184 -0.01 -4.60 10.57
CA PHE A 184 1.31 -4.63 11.18
C PHE A 184 2.13 -5.71 10.49
N ILE A 185 3.22 -5.32 9.84
CA ILE A 185 4.19 -6.22 9.23
C ILE A 185 5.30 -6.44 10.24
N VAL A 186 5.67 -7.69 10.50
CA VAL A 186 6.65 -8.03 11.54
C VAL A 186 7.82 -8.70 10.87
N GLU A 187 8.95 -7.98 10.77
CA GLU A 187 10.15 -8.51 10.13
C GLU A 187 11.15 -9.02 11.18
N ASN A 188 11.53 -10.29 11.09
CA ASN A 188 12.74 -10.85 11.71
C ASN A 188 12.91 -10.65 13.23
N TYR A 189 11.82 -10.61 14.01
CA TYR A 189 11.94 -10.52 15.47
C TYR A 189 12.45 -11.83 16.08
N PRO A 190 13.60 -11.81 16.78
CA PRO A 190 14.05 -12.95 17.57
C PRO A 190 13.15 -13.16 18.80
N ASN A 191 12.60 -12.07 19.37
CA ASN A 191 11.66 -12.11 20.49
C ASN A 191 10.32 -11.45 20.10
N PRO A 192 9.20 -12.19 20.14
CA PRO A 192 7.85 -11.66 19.86
C PRO A 192 7.43 -10.49 20.76
N ASP A 193 7.91 -10.47 22.01
CA ASP A 193 7.48 -9.47 22.99
C ASP A 193 8.08 -8.08 22.72
N ASP A 194 9.17 -8.00 21.97
CA ASP A 194 9.76 -6.72 21.53
C ASP A 194 8.86 -6.03 20.49
N ALA A 195 8.26 -6.80 19.57
CA ALA A 195 7.31 -6.26 18.59
C ALA A 195 6.05 -5.75 19.28
N VAL A 196 5.57 -6.48 20.28
CA VAL A 196 4.46 -6.03 21.14
C VAL A 196 4.83 -4.75 21.90
N THR A 197 6.03 -4.71 22.48
CA THR A 197 6.51 -3.54 23.23
C THR A 197 6.52 -2.32 22.34
N GLN A 198 7.04 -2.44 21.12
CA GLN A 198 7.05 -1.35 20.16
C GLN A 198 5.64 -0.89 19.76
N LEU A 199 4.70 -1.82 19.52
CA LEU A 199 3.30 -1.50 19.24
C LEU A 199 2.65 -0.67 20.37
N THR A 200 3.06 -0.91 21.63
CA THR A 200 2.55 -0.13 22.77
C THR A 200 3.13 1.28 22.87
N GLN A 201 4.26 1.56 22.21
CA GLN A 201 4.89 2.88 22.17
C GLN A 201 4.20 3.83 21.17
N PHE A 202 3.39 3.32 20.25
CA PHE A 202 2.65 4.16 19.31
C PHE A 202 1.68 5.09 20.03
N ASN A 203 1.59 6.34 19.56
CA ASN A 203 0.66 7.31 20.12
C ASN A 203 -0.76 7.09 19.59
N TRP A 204 -1.40 6.04 20.10
CA TRP A 204 -2.77 5.62 19.75
C TRP A 204 -3.82 6.71 19.97
N LYS A 205 -3.60 7.62 20.92
CA LYS A 205 -4.50 8.77 21.15
C LYS A 205 -4.60 9.70 19.95
N ARG A 206 -3.58 9.76 19.07
CA ARG A 206 -3.68 10.54 17.82
C ARG A 206 -4.71 9.93 16.89
N LEU A 207 -4.74 8.61 16.75
CA LEU A 207 -5.76 7.91 15.96
C LEU A 207 -7.15 8.18 16.55
N GLU A 208 -7.32 7.99 17.87
CA GLU A 208 -8.58 8.26 18.58
C GLU A 208 -9.15 9.64 18.29
N ARG A 209 -8.31 10.69 18.29
CA ARG A 209 -8.74 12.05 17.99
C ARG A 209 -9.16 12.26 16.54
N LEU A 210 -8.65 11.45 15.61
CA LEU A 210 -8.99 11.54 14.18
C LEU A 210 -10.26 10.79 13.82
N LEU A 211 -10.55 9.66 14.46
CA LEU A 211 -11.70 8.81 14.13
C LEU A 211 -13.05 9.57 14.06
N PRO A 212 -13.37 10.53 14.95
CA PRO A 212 -14.63 11.28 14.89
C PRO A 212 -14.88 12.04 13.58
N ARG A 213 -13.83 12.33 12.79
CA ARG A 213 -13.99 13.02 11.51
C ARG A 213 -14.67 12.14 10.46
N PHE A 214 -14.48 10.82 10.54
CA PHE A 214 -15.03 9.85 9.59
C PHE A 214 -16.45 9.44 10.02
N ARG A 215 -17.43 10.28 9.67
CA ARG A 215 -18.82 10.11 10.15
C ARG A 215 -19.49 8.81 9.67
N LYS A 216 -19.09 8.32 8.50
CA LYS A 216 -19.59 7.08 7.89
C LYS A 216 -18.76 5.84 8.24
N LEU A 217 -17.78 5.96 9.13
CA LEU A 217 -16.92 4.83 9.50
C LEU A 217 -17.75 3.70 10.14
N GLU A 218 -17.80 2.57 9.47
CA GLU A 218 -18.47 1.34 9.88
C GLU A 218 -17.52 0.43 10.64
N GLY A 219 -16.25 0.37 10.20
CA GLY A 219 -15.27 -0.61 10.67
C GLY A 219 -13.84 -0.09 10.69
N ILE A 220 -13.06 -0.53 11.69
CA ILE A 220 -11.60 -0.53 11.65
C ILE A 220 -11.17 -2.00 11.68
N VAL A 221 -10.47 -2.42 10.64
CA VAL A 221 -10.00 -3.80 10.51
C VAL A 221 -8.52 -3.83 10.83
N ILE A 222 -8.10 -4.74 11.71
CA ILE A 222 -6.68 -5.05 11.88
C ILE A 222 -6.38 -6.27 11.02
N THR A 223 -5.59 -6.08 9.98
CA THR A 223 -5.18 -7.14 9.06
C THR A 223 -3.79 -7.66 9.43
N ARG A 224 -3.61 -8.98 9.29
CA ARG A 224 -2.30 -9.61 9.45
C ARG A 224 -1.65 -9.68 8.09
N SER A 225 -0.52 -9.00 7.92
CA SER A 225 0.31 -9.19 6.73
C SER A 225 1.21 -10.40 6.98
N GLU A 226 0.92 -11.52 6.31
CA GLU A 226 1.73 -12.73 6.40
C GLU A 226 2.99 -12.62 5.56
N VAL A 227 3.93 -11.79 6.02
CA VAL A 227 5.32 -11.91 5.60
C VAL A 227 6.03 -12.58 6.77
N GLU A 228 6.21 -13.89 6.69
CA GLU A 228 7.14 -14.68 7.52
C GLU A 228 7.00 -14.57 9.05
N THR A 229 5.86 -14.11 9.55
CA THR A 229 5.67 -13.95 10.99
C THR A 229 5.19 -15.26 11.63
N PRO A 230 5.88 -15.82 12.64
CA PRO A 230 5.40 -17.01 13.34
C PRO A 230 3.99 -16.78 13.91
N SER A 231 3.10 -17.77 13.81
CA SER A 231 1.67 -17.67 14.17
C SER A 231 1.40 -17.07 15.55
N LEU A 232 2.23 -17.40 16.54
CA LEU A 232 2.13 -16.90 17.91
C LEU A 232 2.40 -15.38 18.01
N VAL A 233 3.38 -14.87 17.26
CA VAL A 233 3.75 -13.43 17.27
C VAL A 233 2.64 -12.61 16.64
N GLY A 234 2.13 -13.06 15.50
CA GLY A 234 1.02 -12.43 14.81
C GLY A 234 -0.22 -12.32 15.69
N ASN A 235 -0.55 -13.38 16.44
CA ASN A 235 -1.69 -13.39 17.36
C ASN A 235 -1.52 -12.39 18.51
N LYS A 236 -0.34 -12.34 19.17
CA LYS A 236 -0.09 -11.39 20.27
C LYS A 236 -0.21 -9.94 19.80
N ILE A 237 0.39 -9.59 18.67
CA ILE A 237 0.33 -8.24 18.08
C ILE A 237 -1.10 -7.87 17.73
N TRP A 238 -1.83 -8.80 17.09
CA TRP A 238 -3.24 -8.60 16.76
C TRP A 238 -4.10 -8.36 18.01
N THR A 239 -3.93 -9.18 19.05
CA THR A 239 -4.66 -9.02 20.31
C THR A 239 -4.38 -7.67 20.96
N VAL A 240 -3.11 -7.25 21.02
CA VAL A 240 -2.74 -5.96 21.63
C VAL A 240 -3.27 -4.79 20.80
N ALA A 241 -3.15 -4.83 19.48
CA ALA A 241 -3.71 -3.80 18.60
C ALA A 241 -5.24 -3.71 18.76
N ALA A 242 -5.93 -4.84 18.79
CA ALA A 242 -7.38 -4.92 18.98
C ALA A 242 -7.81 -4.37 20.34
N GLN A 243 -7.08 -4.69 21.41
CA GLN A 243 -7.32 -4.14 22.75
C GLN A 243 -7.12 -2.62 22.78
N ARG A 244 -6.04 -2.14 22.15
CA ARG A 244 -5.78 -0.69 22.02
C ARG A 244 -6.94 -0.02 21.29
N LEU A 245 -7.33 -0.47 20.10
CA LEU A 245 -8.48 0.10 19.37
C LEU A 245 -9.78 0.07 20.18
N SER A 246 -10.09 -1.06 20.81
CA SER A 246 -11.31 -1.21 21.63
C SER A 246 -11.36 -0.22 22.79
N SER A 247 -10.21 0.13 23.36
CA SER A 247 -10.12 1.13 24.43
C SER A 247 -10.34 2.57 23.96
N LEU A 248 -10.12 2.86 22.67
CA LEU A 248 -10.26 4.20 22.09
C LEU A 248 -11.68 4.48 21.58
N THR A 249 -12.42 3.43 21.21
CA THR A 249 -13.74 3.58 20.58
C THR A 249 -14.84 3.13 21.53
N LYS A 250 -15.61 4.08 22.08
CA LYS A 250 -16.87 3.77 22.81
C LYS A 250 -17.93 3.12 21.91
N LYS A 251 -17.83 3.31 20.59
CA LYS A 251 -18.63 2.59 19.59
C LYS A 251 -18.11 1.15 19.51
N LYS A 252 -19.02 0.17 19.55
CA LYS A 252 -18.72 -1.22 19.16
C LYS A 252 -18.41 -1.25 17.67
N ILE A 253 -17.19 -0.91 17.29
CA ILE A 253 -16.69 -1.11 15.94
C ILE A 253 -16.42 -2.61 15.81
N PRO A 254 -17.10 -3.33 14.90
CA PRO A 254 -16.84 -4.75 14.70
C PRO A 254 -15.39 -4.93 14.23
N LEU A 255 -14.59 -5.62 15.04
CA LEU A 255 -13.27 -6.10 14.66
C LEU A 255 -13.45 -7.36 13.80
N SER A 256 -13.56 -7.20 12.48
CA SER A 256 -13.67 -8.34 11.55
C SER A 256 -12.28 -8.80 11.11
N GLY A 257 -11.67 -9.73 11.85
CA GLY A 257 -10.42 -10.36 11.41
C GLY A 257 -10.66 -11.47 10.39
N ARG A 258 -10.45 -11.23 9.08
CA ARG A 258 -10.23 -12.29 8.07
C ARG A 258 -9.25 -11.90 6.96
N HIS A 259 -8.11 -12.61 6.98
CA HIS A 259 -7.15 -13.10 5.98
C HIS A 259 -6.98 -12.50 4.57
N TYR A 260 -5.71 -12.27 4.21
CA TYR A 260 -5.08 -12.94 3.07
C TYR A 260 -3.78 -13.63 3.51
N ILE A 261 -3.71 -14.95 3.29
CA ILE A 261 -2.51 -15.79 3.44
C ILE A 261 -1.82 -15.79 2.08
N TRP A 262 -0.63 -15.20 1.96
CA TRP A 262 0.25 -15.55 0.84
C TRP A 262 1.13 -16.72 1.27
N LYS A 263 0.78 -17.93 0.81
CA LYS A 263 1.74 -19.03 0.78
C LYS A 263 2.61 -18.82 -0.45
N ALA A 264 3.87 -18.43 -0.24
CA ALA A 264 4.91 -18.78 -1.19
C ALA A 264 4.90 -20.31 -1.27
N GLU A 265 4.55 -20.88 -2.40
CA GLU A 265 4.90 -22.27 -2.66
C GLU A 265 6.43 -22.33 -2.63
N LYS A 266 6.96 -23.15 -1.71
CA LYS A 266 8.39 -23.47 -1.68
C LYS A 266 8.73 -24.21 -2.97
N SER A 267 9.46 -23.56 -3.86
CA SER A 267 10.23 -24.20 -4.93
C SER A 267 11.51 -24.79 -4.37
#